data_AF-A0A2V5NUZ5-F1
#
_entry.id   AF-A0A2V5NUZ5-F1
#
_cell.length_a   1.000
_cell.length_b   1.000
_cell.length_c   1.000
_cell.angle_alpha   90.00
_cell.angle_beta   90.00
_cell.angle_gamma   90.00
#
_symmetry.space_group_name_H-M   'P 1'
#
loop_
_entity.id
_entity.type
_entity.pdbx_description
1 polymer ?
#
loop_
_entity_poly.entity_id
_entity_poly.type
_entity_poly.pdbx_seq_one_letter_code
_entity_poly.pdbx_strand_id
1 'polypeptide(L)'
;MPRDAFSRKPGIENGYAGDKSSHGDTILAMNALWNSFETVLGLGVEPKSLTFVQISLRGIIVFLATLAMVRLGHKRSLSRKTPFDAVLLVILASVLSRAINGSAAFFATIGGGVVLVLLHRFLAYLAFYAHGFGILVKGKPDTIVCEGQCDFDVMRRNHVSTHDLDEDMRLSAHTDDLSKIRVARVERSGDISFIKK
;
A
#
# COMPACT_ATOMS: atom_id res chain seq x y z
N MET A 1 79.40 38.20 13.56
CA MET A 1 78.80 39.26 12.71
C MET A 1 79.06 38.91 11.24
N PRO A 2 78.13 39.21 10.31
CA PRO A 2 77.15 38.22 9.83
C PRO A 2 77.18 38.01 8.30
N ARG A 3 76.44 37.02 7.78
CA ARG A 3 75.40 37.22 6.75
C ARG A 3 74.67 35.91 6.41
N ASP A 4 73.46 35.85 6.93
CA ASP A 4 72.37 34.97 6.52
C ASP A 4 71.70 35.57 5.28
N ALA A 5 71.38 34.78 4.26
CA ALA A 5 70.28 35.03 3.32
C ALA A 5 70.14 33.84 2.34
N PHE A 6 69.22 32.92 2.62
CA PHE A 6 67.88 32.87 2.06
C PHE A 6 67.79 32.20 0.67
N SER A 7 67.64 30.87 0.73
CA SER A 7 67.11 30.04 -0.34
C SER A 7 65.63 30.38 -0.54
N ARG A 8 65.28 31.04 -1.67
CA ARG A 8 63.88 31.24 -2.08
C ARG A 8 63.40 29.97 -2.79
N LYS A 9 62.62 29.13 -2.09
CA LYS A 9 61.61 28.30 -2.76
C LYS A 9 60.39 29.18 -3.06
N PRO A 10 59.83 29.15 -4.28
CA PRO A 10 58.54 29.79 -4.52
C PRO A 10 57.46 29.05 -3.74
N GLY A 11 56.64 29.82 -3.03
CA GLY A 11 55.48 29.31 -2.30
C GLY A 11 54.49 28.69 -3.28
N ILE A 12 54.17 27.42 -3.04
CA ILE A 12 52.92 26.85 -3.53
C ILE A 12 51.84 27.42 -2.63
N GLU A 13 51.24 28.54 -3.05
CA GLU A 13 50.01 29.03 -2.44
C GLU A 13 48.94 27.96 -2.59
N ASN A 14 48.46 27.51 -1.44
CA ASN A 14 47.48 26.47 -1.29
C ASN A 14 46.10 27.04 -1.66
N GLY A 15 45.72 26.98 -2.94
CA GLY A 15 44.44 27.45 -3.47
C GLY A 15 43.21 26.58 -3.14
N TYR A 16 43.18 25.94 -1.97
CA TYR A 16 42.04 25.11 -1.50
C TYR A 16 41.17 25.86 -0.49
N ALA A 17 40.78 27.10 -0.78
CA ALA A 17 39.93 27.92 0.10
C ALA A 17 38.62 28.40 -0.56
N GLY A 18 38.20 27.78 -1.67
CA GLY A 18 37.04 28.23 -2.47
C GLY A 18 35.78 27.36 -2.42
N ASP A 19 35.84 26.13 -1.89
CA ASP A 19 34.73 25.17 -2.00
C ASP A 19 34.46 24.45 -0.67
N LYS A 20 34.24 25.22 0.40
CA LYS A 20 33.66 24.71 1.67
C LYS A 20 32.51 25.56 2.17
N SER A 21 32.42 26.83 1.78
CA SER A 21 31.32 27.72 2.15
C SER A 21 30.02 27.36 1.42
N SER A 22 30.05 27.16 0.10
CA SER A 22 28.85 26.86 -0.70
C SER A 22 28.21 25.50 -0.33
N HIS A 23 29.04 24.50 -0.01
CA HIS A 23 28.57 23.21 0.52
C HIS A 23 27.98 23.35 1.93
N GLY A 24 28.56 24.20 2.80
CA GLY A 24 28.02 24.48 4.14
C GLY A 24 26.68 25.21 4.10
N ASP A 25 26.53 26.20 3.22
CA ASP A 25 25.31 27.01 3.09
C ASP A 25 24.13 26.16 2.57
N THR A 26 24.39 25.24 1.65
CA THR A 26 23.38 24.31 1.13
C THR A 26 22.90 23.35 2.22
N ILE A 27 23.81 22.82 3.04
CA ILE A 27 23.48 21.92 4.17
C ILE A 27 22.69 22.69 5.25
N LEU A 28 23.07 23.94 5.55
CA LEU A 28 22.36 24.79 6.51
C LEU A 28 20.95 25.13 6.04
N ALA A 29 20.78 25.47 4.75
CA ALA A 29 19.48 25.72 4.15
C ALA A 29 18.59 24.47 4.18
N MET A 30 19.14 23.30 3.84
CA MET A 30 18.43 22.02 3.91
C MET A 30 18.00 21.69 5.35
N ASN A 31 18.87 21.90 6.34
CA ASN A 31 18.56 21.66 7.75
C ASN A 31 17.53 22.65 8.30
N ALA A 32 17.60 23.93 7.91
CA ALA A 32 16.63 24.94 8.32
C ALA A 32 15.24 24.66 7.74
N LEU A 33 15.17 24.26 6.46
CA LEU A 33 13.95 23.81 5.82
C LEU A 33 13.39 22.54 6.51
N TRP A 34 14.26 21.59 6.84
CA TRP A 34 13.89 20.35 7.53
C TRP A 34 13.32 20.64 8.93
N ASN A 35 13.98 21.46 9.73
CA ASN A 35 13.52 21.84 11.06
C ASN A 35 12.19 22.61 11.02
N SER A 36 12.01 23.47 10.00
CA SER A 36 10.75 24.17 9.76
C SER A 36 9.62 23.18 9.46
N PHE A 37 9.91 22.17 8.63
CA PHE A 37 8.96 21.12 8.29
C PHE A 37 8.60 20.24 9.49
N GLU A 38 9.59 19.86 10.32
CA GLU A 38 9.37 19.10 11.56
C GLU A 38 8.49 19.86 12.55
N THR A 39 8.66 21.18 12.66
CA THR A 39 7.86 22.04 13.53
C THR A 39 6.43 22.16 13.04
N VAL A 40 6.24 22.39 11.74
CA VAL A 40 4.93 22.50 11.09
C VAL A 40 4.13 21.19 11.19
N LEU A 41 4.82 20.05 11.04
CA LEU A 41 4.22 18.73 11.20
C LEU A 41 4.19 18.24 12.65
N GLY A 42 4.80 18.95 13.60
CA GLY A 42 4.89 18.54 15.00
C GLY A 42 5.63 17.21 15.22
N LEU A 43 6.61 16.85 14.38
CA LEU A 43 7.25 15.52 14.35
C LEU A 43 8.03 15.16 15.63
N GLY A 44 8.38 16.15 16.44
CA GLY A 44 8.98 15.97 17.77
C GLY A 44 8.04 16.24 18.96
N VAL A 45 6.73 16.41 18.70
CA VAL A 45 5.74 16.73 19.73
C VAL A 45 5.06 15.45 20.20
N GLU A 46 4.94 15.27 21.52
CA GLU A 46 4.20 14.15 22.09
C GLU A 46 2.75 14.12 21.56
N PRO A 47 2.14 12.94 21.37
CA PRO A 47 0.79 12.82 20.79
C PRO A 47 -0.28 13.66 21.53
N LYS A 48 -0.04 13.94 22.82
CA LYS A 48 -0.96 14.60 23.73
C LYS A 48 -1.06 16.12 23.54
N SER A 49 -0.13 16.75 22.83
CA SER A 49 -0.08 18.21 22.61
C SER A 49 -0.19 18.62 21.14
N LEU A 50 -0.63 17.71 20.27
CA LEU A 50 -0.87 18.02 18.86
C LEU A 50 -2.06 18.96 18.69
N THR A 51 -1.83 20.05 17.97
CA THR A 51 -2.91 21.01 17.65
C THR A 51 -3.79 20.47 16.53
N PHE A 52 -5.03 20.96 16.45
CA PHE A 52 -5.97 20.63 15.37
C PHE A 52 -5.36 20.83 13.97
N VAL A 53 -4.58 21.90 13.80
CA VAL A 53 -3.90 22.22 12.53
C VAL A 53 -2.83 21.18 12.20
N GLN A 54 -2.02 20.75 13.17
CA GLN A 54 -0.99 19.73 12.97
C GLN A 54 -1.60 18.38 12.58
N ILE A 55 -2.68 17.96 13.25
CA ILE A 55 -3.40 16.71 12.93
C ILE A 55 -4.00 16.80 11.53
N SER A 56 -4.63 17.92 11.18
CA SER A 56 -5.24 18.13 9.86
C SER A 56 -4.18 18.07 8.74
N LEU A 57 -3.04 18.73 8.93
CA LEU A 57 -1.94 18.72 7.95
C LEU A 57 -1.34 17.32 7.77
N ARG A 58 -1.10 16.60 8.88
CA ARG A 58 -0.69 15.18 8.82
C ARG A 58 -1.70 14.33 8.06
N GLY A 59 -2.99 14.53 8.33
CA GLY A 59 -4.09 13.86 7.64
C GLY A 59 -4.04 14.05 6.12
N ILE A 60 -3.85 15.30 5.66
CA ILE A 60 -3.74 15.62 4.23
C ILE A 60 -2.53 14.92 3.60
N ILE A 61 -1.37 14.98 4.25
CA ILE A 61 -0.14 14.36 3.71
C ILE A 61 -0.26 12.84 3.68
N VAL A 62 -0.79 12.23 4.75
CA VAL A 62 -1.03 10.79 4.81
C VAL A 62 -2.03 10.38 3.74
N PHE A 63 -3.09 11.15 3.50
CA PHE A 63 -4.05 10.88 2.43
C PHE A 63 -3.38 10.87 1.05
N LEU A 64 -2.60 11.92 0.73
CA LEU A 64 -1.86 11.99 -0.53
C LEU A 64 -0.84 10.85 -0.68
N ALA A 65 -0.12 10.53 0.39
CA ALA A 65 0.83 9.42 0.41
C ALA A 65 0.11 8.07 0.20
N THR A 66 -1.03 7.85 0.87
CA THR A 66 -1.86 6.64 0.70
C THR A 66 -2.36 6.54 -0.73
N LEU A 67 -2.84 7.64 -1.30
CA LEU A 67 -3.32 7.69 -2.68
C LEU A 67 -2.19 7.32 -3.65
N ALA A 68 -0.98 7.84 -3.43
CA ALA A 68 0.20 7.47 -4.22
C ALA A 68 0.56 5.99 -4.05
N MET A 69 0.58 5.46 -2.82
CA MET A 69 0.83 4.04 -2.55
C MET A 69 -0.18 3.13 -3.25
N VAL A 70 -1.47 3.46 -3.15
CA VAL A 70 -2.55 2.73 -3.80
C VAL A 70 -2.43 2.81 -5.33
N ARG A 71 -2.03 3.96 -5.88
CA ARG A 71 -1.77 4.14 -7.31
C ARG A 71 -0.63 3.24 -7.79
N LEU A 72 0.43 3.10 -7.00
CA LEU A 72 1.57 2.21 -7.27
C LEU A 72 1.19 0.73 -7.12
N GLY A 73 0.15 0.43 -6.34
CA GLY A 73 -0.39 -0.91 -6.04
C GLY A 73 -1.09 -1.65 -7.17
N HIS A 74 -1.04 -1.17 -8.42
CA HIS A 74 -1.72 -1.71 -9.61
C HIS A 74 -3.26 -1.59 -9.59
N LYS A 75 -3.84 -1.10 -10.71
CA LYS A 75 -5.29 -0.96 -10.98
C LYS A 75 -6.13 -2.23 -10.74
N ARG A 76 -5.52 -3.41 -10.60
CA ARG A 76 -6.19 -4.72 -10.46
C ARG A 76 -6.53 -5.09 -9.01
N SER A 77 -5.76 -4.64 -8.01
CA SER A 77 -6.03 -4.96 -6.59
C SER A 77 -7.30 -4.26 -6.07
N LEU A 78 -7.62 -3.07 -6.59
CA LEU A 78 -8.82 -2.35 -6.17
C LEU A 78 -10.12 -2.85 -6.84
N SER A 79 -10.01 -3.55 -7.98
CA SER A 79 -11.16 -4.01 -8.75
C SER A 79 -11.56 -5.46 -8.46
N ARG A 80 -10.68 -6.25 -7.82
CA ARG A 80 -11.01 -7.60 -7.38
C ARG A 80 -11.20 -7.58 -5.87
N LYS A 81 -12.40 -7.93 -5.40
CA LYS A 81 -12.70 -8.15 -3.98
C LYS A 81 -12.00 -9.41 -3.47
N THR A 82 -10.67 -9.47 -3.50
CA THR A 82 -9.97 -10.61 -2.90
C THR A 82 -9.87 -10.39 -1.38
N PRO A 83 -10.08 -11.42 -0.54
CA PRO A 83 -9.89 -11.31 0.91
C PRO A 83 -8.48 -10.80 1.26
N PHE A 84 -7.48 -11.18 0.46
CA PHE A 84 -6.10 -10.75 0.60
C PHE A 84 -5.94 -9.23 0.47
N ASP A 85 -6.58 -8.60 -0.52
CA ASP A 85 -6.56 -7.15 -0.69
C ASP A 85 -7.30 -6.43 0.47
N ALA A 86 -8.40 -7.02 0.97
CA ALA A 86 -9.13 -6.46 2.11
C ALA A 86 -8.28 -6.44 3.39
N VAL A 87 -7.56 -7.52 3.69
CA VAL A 87 -6.63 -7.59 4.83
C VAL A 87 -5.54 -6.52 4.73
N LEU A 88 -4.96 -6.32 3.53
CA LEU A 88 -3.98 -5.27 3.31
C LEU A 88 -4.57 -3.89 3.63
N LEU A 89 -5.77 -3.58 3.13
CA LEU A 89 -6.41 -2.28 3.35
C LEU A 89 -6.63 -2.01 4.84
N VAL A 90 -7.06 -3.03 5.61
CA VAL A 90 -7.25 -2.91 7.06
C VAL A 90 -5.92 -2.63 7.78
N ILE A 91 -4.89 -3.41 7.49
CA ILE A 91 -3.57 -3.24 8.12
C ILE A 91 -2.96 -1.88 7.72
N LEU A 92 -3.04 -1.51 6.44
CA LEU A 92 -2.52 -0.24 5.95
C LEU A 92 -3.24 0.94 6.59
N ALA A 93 -4.57 0.90 6.69
CA ALA A 93 -5.35 1.94 7.38
C ALA A 93 -4.97 2.04 8.87
N SER A 94 -4.80 0.91 9.55
CA SER A 94 -4.36 0.87 10.95
C SER A 94 -2.98 1.47 11.14
N VAL A 95 -2.03 1.12 10.27
CA VAL A 95 -0.67 1.68 10.28
C VAL A 95 -0.72 3.19 10.07
N LEU A 96 -1.38 3.65 9.01
CA LEU A 96 -1.39 5.07 8.63
C LEU A 96 -2.20 5.96 9.59
N SER A 97 -3.22 5.42 10.27
CA SER A 97 -3.92 6.11 11.35
C SER A 97 -2.97 6.57 12.46
N ARG A 98 -1.94 5.77 12.76
CA ARG A 98 -0.90 6.12 13.77
C ARG A 98 -0.02 7.29 13.35
N ALA A 99 0.17 7.51 12.05
CA ALA A 99 0.88 8.69 11.55
C ALA A 99 0.05 9.96 11.74
N ILE A 100 -1.27 9.88 11.55
CA ILE A 100 -2.19 11.01 11.68
C ILE A 100 -2.29 11.45 13.15
N ASN A 101 -2.56 10.51 14.05
CA ASN A 101 -2.73 10.80 15.48
C ASN A 101 -1.40 10.97 16.24
N GLY A 102 -0.26 10.73 15.58
CA GLY A 102 1.07 10.90 16.16
C GLY A 102 1.51 9.85 17.16
N SER A 103 0.75 8.77 17.35
CA SER A 103 1.14 7.66 18.24
C SER A 103 2.39 6.88 17.77
N ALA A 104 2.80 7.06 16.52
CA ALA A 104 4.03 6.52 15.97
C ALA A 104 4.79 7.57 15.15
N ALA A 105 6.10 7.36 14.96
CA ALA A 105 6.94 8.25 14.16
C ALA A 105 6.41 8.34 12.72
N PHE A 106 6.17 9.57 12.25
CA PHE A 106 5.46 9.83 11.00
C PHE A 106 6.14 9.18 9.77
N PHE A 107 7.43 9.48 9.55
CA PHE A 107 8.18 8.96 8.42
C PHE A 107 8.38 7.44 8.48
N ALA A 108 8.63 6.89 9.67
CA ALA A 108 8.75 5.45 9.85
C ALA A 108 7.42 4.73 9.54
N THR A 109 6.29 5.34 9.91
CA THR A 109 4.95 4.81 9.65
C THR A 109 4.60 4.86 8.17
N ILE A 110 4.88 5.98 7.50
CA ILE A 110 4.73 6.12 6.04
C ILE A 110 5.62 5.09 5.33
N GLY A 111 6.89 4.99 5.72
CA GLY A 111 7.84 4.01 5.19
C GLY A 111 7.38 2.57 5.39
N GLY A 112 6.86 2.24 6.58
CA GLY A 112 6.25 0.94 6.87
C GLY A 112 5.05 0.64 5.97
N GLY A 113 4.21 1.64 5.70
CA GLY A 113 3.11 1.53 4.74
C GLY A 113 3.60 1.23 3.31
N VAL A 114 4.65 1.91 2.86
CA VAL A 114 5.28 1.64 1.55
C VAL A 114 5.81 0.19 1.49
N VAL A 115 6.55 -0.24 2.51
CA VAL A 115 7.09 -1.61 2.59
C VAL A 115 5.96 -2.63 2.55
N LEU A 116 4.87 -2.39 3.28
CA LEU A 116 3.70 -3.28 3.30
C LEU A 116 3.07 -3.41 1.90
N VAL A 117 2.93 -2.29 1.17
CA VAL A 117 2.39 -2.29 -0.20
C VAL A 117 3.33 -3.00 -1.18
N LEU A 118 4.65 -2.80 -1.03
CA LEU A 118 5.65 -3.49 -1.85
C LEU A 118 5.66 -5.00 -1.57
N LEU A 119 5.57 -5.40 -0.30
CA LEU A 119 5.46 -6.79 0.11
C LEU A 119 4.19 -7.42 -0.45
N HIS A 120 3.04 -6.74 -0.35
CA HIS A 120 1.79 -7.21 -0.94
C HIS A 120 1.92 -7.45 -2.44
N ARG A 121 2.56 -6.51 -3.16
CA ARG A 121 2.84 -6.63 -4.58
C ARG A 121 3.77 -7.81 -4.87
N PHE A 122 4.80 -8.01 -4.06
CA PHE A 122 5.72 -9.14 -4.18
C PHE A 122 4.99 -10.48 -3.99
N LEU A 123 4.16 -10.60 -2.96
CA LEU A 123 3.34 -11.79 -2.72
C LEU A 123 2.33 -12.03 -3.84
N ALA A 124 1.71 -10.97 -4.36
CA ALA A 124 0.79 -11.07 -5.50
C ALA A 124 1.49 -11.53 -6.78
N TYR A 125 2.73 -11.09 -7.00
CA TYR A 125 3.58 -11.55 -8.09
C TYR A 125 3.99 -13.02 -7.89
N LEU A 126 4.41 -13.40 -6.68
CA LEU A 126 4.75 -14.79 -6.39
C LEU A 126 3.54 -15.73 -6.55
N ALA A 127 2.36 -15.29 -6.13
CA ALA A 127 1.09 -16.00 -6.33
C ALA A 127 0.69 -16.14 -7.80
N PHE A 128 1.23 -15.32 -8.69
CA PHE A 128 1.03 -15.46 -10.13
C PHE A 128 1.93 -16.56 -10.71
N TYR A 129 3.18 -16.70 -10.26
CA TYR A 129 4.11 -17.73 -10.74
C TYR A 129 3.91 -19.09 -10.07
N ALA A 130 3.61 -19.12 -8.77
CA ALA A 130 3.38 -20.33 -8.01
C ALA A 130 1.89 -20.65 -7.97
N HIS A 131 1.41 -21.51 -8.88
CA HIS A 131 -0.01 -21.88 -8.99
C HIS A 131 -0.59 -22.38 -7.65
N GLY A 132 0.18 -23.14 -6.86
CA GLY A 132 -0.23 -23.60 -5.52
C GLY A 132 -0.39 -22.48 -4.49
N PHE A 133 0.54 -21.51 -4.46
CA PHE A 133 0.44 -20.34 -3.59
C PHE A 133 -0.72 -19.42 -4.03
N GLY A 134 -0.95 -19.30 -5.33
CA GLY A 134 -2.11 -18.60 -5.88
C GLY A 134 -3.44 -19.20 -5.45
N ILE A 135 -3.56 -20.54 -5.41
CA ILE A 135 -4.76 -21.23 -4.90
C ILE A 135 -4.89 -21.04 -3.38
N LEU A 136 -3.80 -21.15 -2.61
CA LEU A 136 -3.84 -20.97 -1.16
C LEU A 136 -4.25 -19.56 -0.75
N VAL A 137 -3.70 -18.54 -1.42
CA VAL A 137 -3.90 -17.13 -1.05
C VAL A 137 -5.17 -16.54 -1.66
N LYS A 138 -5.54 -16.95 -2.88
CA LYS A 138 -6.68 -16.36 -3.61
C LYS A 138 -7.83 -17.32 -3.85
N GLY A 139 -7.70 -18.60 -3.52
CA GLY A 139 -8.70 -19.62 -3.83
C GLY A 139 -8.76 -20.01 -5.31
N LYS A 140 -9.61 -20.98 -5.62
CA LYS A 140 -10.00 -21.37 -6.98
C LYS A 140 -11.50 -21.12 -7.16
N PRO A 141 -11.95 -20.65 -8.34
CA PRO A 141 -13.37 -20.65 -8.63
C PRO A 141 -13.84 -22.09 -8.74
N ASP A 142 -14.97 -22.40 -8.11
CA ASP A 142 -15.57 -23.73 -8.13
C ASP A 142 -16.94 -23.65 -8.81
N THR A 143 -17.19 -24.58 -9.74
CA THR A 143 -18.45 -24.64 -10.46
C THR A 143 -19.50 -25.34 -9.60
N ILE A 144 -20.58 -24.63 -9.29
CA ILE A 144 -21.69 -25.13 -8.47
C ILE A 144 -22.92 -25.49 -9.30
N VAL A 145 -23.05 -24.96 -10.51
CA VAL A 145 -24.12 -25.33 -11.45
C VAL A 145 -23.54 -25.57 -12.83
N CYS A 146 -23.92 -26.69 -13.44
CA CYS A 146 -23.62 -27.05 -14.82
C CYS A 146 -24.91 -27.46 -15.54
N GLU A 147 -25.23 -26.78 -16.64
CA GLU A 147 -26.38 -27.07 -17.50
C GLU A 147 -27.73 -27.15 -16.75
N GLY A 148 -27.90 -26.32 -15.72
CA GLY A 148 -29.10 -26.30 -14.87
C GLY A 148 -29.14 -27.37 -13.78
N GLN A 149 -28.06 -28.11 -13.55
CA GLN A 149 -27.93 -29.07 -12.45
C GLN A 149 -26.96 -28.54 -11.38
N CYS A 150 -27.40 -28.55 -10.12
CA CYS A 150 -26.58 -28.16 -8.97
C CYS A 150 -25.66 -29.29 -8.51
N ASP A 151 -24.41 -28.96 -8.24
CA ASP A 151 -23.46 -29.83 -7.54
C ASP A 151 -23.48 -29.49 -6.04
N PHE A 152 -24.31 -30.22 -5.29
CA PHE A 152 -24.49 -30.01 -3.86
C PHE A 152 -23.22 -30.28 -3.04
N ASP A 153 -22.31 -31.13 -3.51
CA ASP A 153 -21.05 -31.39 -2.82
C ASP A 153 -20.08 -30.21 -2.95
N VAL A 154 -20.04 -29.56 -4.12
CA VAL A 154 -19.27 -28.32 -4.31
C VAL A 154 -19.90 -27.16 -3.55
N MET A 155 -21.23 -27.03 -3.58
CA MET A 155 -21.96 -26.01 -2.79
C MET A 155 -21.67 -26.15 -1.30
N ARG A 156 -21.75 -27.38 -0.75
CA ARG A 156 -21.46 -27.67 0.65
C ARG A 156 -20.01 -27.33 1.03
N ARG A 157 -19.04 -27.64 0.17
CA ARG A 157 -17.61 -27.30 0.38
C ARG A 157 -17.36 -25.79 0.38
N ASN A 158 -18.15 -25.03 -0.37
CA ASN A 158 -18.05 -23.57 -0.44
C ASN A 158 -19.01 -22.85 0.52
N HIS A 159 -19.71 -23.59 1.41
CA HIS A 159 -20.69 -23.05 2.35
C HIS A 159 -21.81 -22.23 1.68
N VAL A 160 -22.18 -22.58 0.44
CA VAL A 160 -23.28 -21.94 -0.30
C VAL A 160 -24.54 -22.79 -0.16
N SER A 161 -25.61 -22.21 0.36
CA SER A 161 -26.92 -22.85 0.42
C SER A 161 -27.71 -22.65 -0.88
N THR A 162 -28.78 -23.42 -1.05
CA THR A 162 -29.72 -23.20 -2.17
C THR A 162 -30.38 -21.83 -2.10
N HIS A 163 -30.61 -21.30 -0.89
CA HIS A 163 -31.21 -19.98 -0.70
C HIS A 163 -30.25 -18.87 -1.15
N ASP A 164 -28.95 -19.00 -0.87
CA ASP A 164 -27.92 -18.07 -1.31
C ASP A 164 -27.81 -18.09 -2.85
N LEU A 165 -27.84 -19.29 -3.45
CA LEU A 165 -27.84 -19.44 -4.91
C LEU A 165 -29.06 -18.78 -5.55
N ASP A 166 -30.26 -19.01 -5.02
CA ASP A 166 -31.51 -18.43 -5.53
C ASP A 166 -31.53 -16.90 -5.36
N GLU A 167 -31.00 -16.38 -4.26
CA GLU A 167 -30.83 -14.94 -4.03
C GLU A 167 -29.89 -14.32 -5.06
N ASP A 168 -28.70 -14.89 -5.23
CA ASP A 168 -27.71 -14.40 -6.20
C ASP A 168 -28.20 -14.54 -7.65
N MET A 169 -29.01 -15.56 -7.96
CA MET A 169 -29.68 -15.69 -9.25
C MET A 169 -30.67 -14.55 -9.50
N ARG A 170 -31.43 -14.11 -8.50
CA ARG A 170 -32.32 -12.94 -8.62
C ARG A 170 -31.54 -11.64 -8.76
N LEU A 171 -30.55 -11.42 -7.91
CA LEU A 171 -29.78 -10.18 -7.85
C LEU A 171 -28.88 -9.99 -9.06
N SER A 172 -28.18 -11.04 -9.49
CA SER A 172 -27.13 -10.97 -10.51
C SER A 172 -27.56 -11.53 -11.86
N ALA A 173 -28.32 -12.63 -11.87
CA ALA A 173 -28.80 -13.24 -13.11
C ALA A 173 -30.22 -12.78 -13.51
N HIS A 174 -30.94 -12.04 -12.67
CA HIS A 174 -32.31 -11.57 -12.92
C HIS A 174 -33.26 -12.69 -13.40
N THR A 175 -33.16 -13.87 -12.80
CA THR A 175 -34.03 -15.00 -13.11
C THR A 175 -34.19 -15.91 -11.90
N ASP A 176 -35.38 -16.50 -11.74
CA ASP A 176 -35.65 -17.55 -10.73
C ASP A 176 -35.59 -18.97 -11.32
N ASP A 177 -35.23 -19.09 -12.60
CA ASP A 177 -35.28 -20.34 -13.34
C ASP A 177 -33.86 -20.88 -13.56
N LEU A 178 -33.51 -21.90 -12.78
CA LEU A 178 -32.21 -22.57 -12.83
C LEU A 178 -31.93 -23.20 -14.21
N SER A 179 -32.96 -23.59 -14.95
CA SER A 179 -32.79 -24.22 -16.27
C SER A 179 -32.19 -23.27 -17.31
N LYS A 180 -32.32 -21.95 -17.10
CA LYS A 180 -31.74 -20.89 -17.94
C LYS A 180 -30.27 -20.63 -17.64
N ILE A 181 -29.72 -21.21 -16.57
CA ILE A 181 -28.32 -21.08 -16.20
C ILE A 181 -27.53 -22.21 -16.87
N ARG A 182 -26.57 -21.84 -17.70
CA ARG A 182 -25.61 -22.77 -18.30
C ARG A 182 -24.51 -23.13 -17.31
N VAL A 183 -23.94 -22.14 -16.64
CA VAL A 183 -22.87 -22.34 -15.65
C VAL A 183 -23.03 -21.33 -14.52
N ALA A 184 -22.91 -21.77 -13.27
CA ALA A 184 -22.68 -20.89 -12.13
C ALA A 184 -21.40 -21.27 -11.40
N ARG A 185 -20.61 -20.28 -10.99
CA ARG A 185 -19.33 -20.48 -10.29
C ARG A 185 -19.28 -19.62 -9.04
N VAL A 186 -18.81 -20.20 -7.95
CA VAL A 186 -18.37 -19.41 -6.79
C VAL A 186 -17.02 -18.83 -7.15
N GLU A 187 -16.92 -17.51 -7.23
CA GLU A 187 -15.67 -16.81 -7.51
C GLU A 187 -14.79 -16.73 -6.28
N ARG A 188 -13.52 -16.34 -6.50
CA ARG A 188 -12.53 -16.12 -5.43
C ARG A 188 -12.93 -15.09 -4.36
N SER A 189 -13.88 -14.21 -4.70
CA SER A 189 -14.44 -13.23 -3.76
C SER A 189 -15.54 -13.83 -2.87
N GLY A 190 -16.04 -15.02 -3.19
CA GLY A 190 -17.25 -15.60 -2.60
C GLY A 190 -18.53 -15.24 -3.35
N ASP A 191 -18.49 -14.27 -4.27
CA ASP A 191 -19.64 -13.92 -5.12
C ASP A 191 -19.94 -15.05 -6.11
N ILE A 192 -21.22 -15.30 -6.44
CA ILE A 192 -21.61 -16.27 -7.46
C ILE A 192 -21.71 -15.57 -8.83
N SER A 193 -20.96 -16.07 -9.82
CA SER A 193 -21.05 -15.63 -11.21
C SER A 193 -21.93 -16.58 -12.02
N PHE A 194 -22.71 -16.03 -12.95
CA PHE A 194 -23.65 -16.79 -13.78
C PHE A 194 -23.39 -16.58 -15.27
N ILE A 195 -23.54 -17.65 -16.03
CA ILE A 195 -23.58 -17.63 -17.49
C ILE A 195 -24.91 -18.25 -17.92
N LYS A 196 -25.74 -17.45 -18.58
CA LYS A 196 -27.04 -17.90 -19.12
C LYS A 196 -26.85 -18.73 -20.39
N LYS A 197 -27.88 -19.52 -20.72
CA LYS A 197 -28.00 -20.19 -22.02
C LYS A 197 -28.33 -19.19 -23.13
#